data_AF-A0A3D3LPM7-F1
#
_entry.id   AF-A0A3D3LPM7-F1
#
_cell.length_a   1.000
_cell.length_b   1.000
_cell.length_c   1.000
_cell.angle_alpha   90.00
_cell.angle_beta   90.00
_cell.angle_gamma   90.00
#
_symmetry.space_group_name_H-M   'P 1'
#
loop_
_entity.id
_entity.type
_entity.pdbx_description
1 polymer ?
#
loop_
_entity_poly.entity_id
_entity_poly.type
_entity_poly.pdbx_seq_one_letter_code
_entity_poly.pdbx_strand_id
1 'polypeptide(L)'
;MPLISIVTGGVNFKEYKLILKDAVTDNSGNVIQNAVSINFGNFIQISVDFLVIAFVLFLMIKAINKFRRKKEEETPPPSEPSEEILLLREIRDSLKK
;
A
#
# COMPACT_ATOMS: atom_id res chain seq x y z
N MET A 1 1.05 17.86 2.31
CA MET A 1 0.24 16.90 1.53
C MET A 1 -1.21 17.07 1.94
N PRO A 2 -2.10 17.66 1.10
CA PRO A 2 -3.48 18.01 1.48
C PRO A 2 -4.30 16.84 2.03
N LEU A 3 -4.18 15.65 1.43
CA LEU A 3 -4.95 14.47 1.82
C LEU A 3 -4.48 13.87 3.16
N ILE A 4 -3.16 13.79 3.37
CA ILE A 4 -2.59 13.28 4.62
C ILE A 4 -2.89 14.24 5.78
N SER A 5 -2.80 15.56 5.56
CA SER A 5 -3.11 16.56 6.60
C SER A 5 -4.56 16.53 7.06
N ILE A 6 -5.52 16.14 6.21
CA ILE A 6 -6.92 16.00 6.61
C ILE A 6 -7.10 14.75 7.50
N VAL A 7 -6.44 13.64 7.14
CA VAL A 7 -6.52 12.38 7.89
C VAL A 7 -5.78 12.45 9.22
N THR A 8 -4.64 13.16 9.29
CA THR A 8 -3.86 13.33 10.53
C THR A 8 -4.29 14.53 11.37
N GLY A 9 -5.35 15.26 10.99
CA GLY A 9 -5.86 16.40 11.77
C GLY A 9 -4.95 17.65 11.75
N GLY A 10 -4.17 17.83 10.70
CA GLY A 10 -3.28 18.98 10.52
C GLY A 10 -1.90 18.83 11.17
N VAL A 11 -1.56 17.65 11.67
CA VAL A 11 -0.23 17.41 12.27
C VAL A 11 0.85 17.54 11.20
N ASN A 12 1.76 18.50 11.40
CA ASN A 12 2.85 18.81 10.48
C ASN A 12 4.19 18.35 11.08
N PHE A 13 4.61 17.13 10.74
CA PHE A 13 5.82 16.55 11.32
C PHE A 13 7.10 17.23 10.84
N LYS A 14 7.04 18.11 9.82
CA LYS A 14 8.20 18.84 9.32
C LYS A 14 8.79 19.84 10.32
N GLU A 15 8.03 20.28 11.31
CA GLU A 15 8.49 21.28 12.29
C GLU A 15 9.37 20.70 13.40
N TYR A 16 9.43 19.37 13.51
CA TYR A 16 10.32 18.71 14.45
C TYR A 16 11.78 18.84 13.98
N LYS A 17 12.49 19.76 14.61
CA LYS A 17 13.93 19.98 14.42
C LYS A 17 14.62 20.00 15.77
N LEU A 18 15.76 19.33 15.86
CA LEU A 18 16.64 19.44 17.01
C LEU A 18 17.64 20.54 16.71
N ILE A 19 17.61 21.63 17.46
CA ILE A 19 18.60 22.70 17.33
C ILE A 19 19.80 22.30 18.19
N LEU A 20 20.95 22.07 17.55
CA LEU A 20 22.20 21.68 18.22
C LEU A 20 23.01 22.91 18.63
N LYS A 21 22.85 24.02 17.90
CA LYS A 21 23.48 25.29 18.20
C LYS A 21 22.55 26.42 17.79
N ASP A 22 22.20 27.27 18.75
CA ASP A 22 21.36 28.43 18.50
C ASP A 22 22.04 29.42 17.56
N ALA A 23 21.24 30.12 16.77
CA ALA A 23 21.73 31.19 15.92
C ALA A 23 22.28 32.31 16.81
N VAL A 24 23.51 32.75 16.54
CA VAL A 24 24.08 33.92 17.23
C VAL A 24 23.70 35.17 16.45
N THR A 25 22.96 36.05 17.11
CA THR A 25 22.48 37.32 16.56
C THR A 25 23.31 38.48 17.12
N ASP A 26 23.64 39.46 16.29
CA ASP A 26 24.19 40.73 16.73
C ASP A 26 23.14 41.54 17.53
N ASN A 27 23.59 42.55 18.29
CA ASN A 27 22.77 43.56 18.98
C ASN A 27 21.84 44.35 18.03
N SER A 28 22.04 44.21 16.70
CA SER A 28 21.24 44.81 15.63
C SER A 28 20.23 43.84 14.98
N GLY A 29 20.08 42.61 15.49
CA GLY A 29 19.12 41.62 14.97
C GLY A 29 19.57 40.85 13.72
N ASN A 30 20.80 41.08 13.22
CA ASN A 30 21.35 40.37 12.07
C ASN A 30 21.98 39.04 12.49
N VAL A 31 21.65 37.97 11.76
CA VAL A 31 22.16 36.61 12.02
C VAL A 31 23.61 36.51 11.54
N ILE A 32 24.56 36.42 12.46
CA ILE A 32 26.01 36.28 12.14
C ILE A 32 26.35 34.81 11.86
N GLN A 33 25.69 33.87 12.55
CA GLN A 33 25.82 32.42 12.32
C GLN A 33 24.44 31.77 12.30
N ASN A 34 24.16 31.02 11.24
CA ASN A 34 22.93 30.22 11.11
C ASN A 34 22.89 29.13 12.18
N ALA A 35 21.70 28.89 12.74
CA ALA A 35 21.48 27.79 13.67
C ALA A 35 21.78 26.45 13.00
N VAL A 36 22.60 25.63 13.67
CA VAL A 36 22.85 24.25 13.23
C VAL A 36 21.74 23.38 13.80
N SER A 37 20.88 22.87 12.92
CA SER A 37 19.75 22.04 13.30
C SER A 37 19.70 20.74 12.49
N ILE A 38 19.29 19.66 13.15
CA ILE A 38 18.95 18.39 12.50
C ILE A 38 17.44 18.35 12.32
N ASN A 39 16.99 18.41 11.07
CA ASN A 39 15.58 18.34 10.69
C ASN A 39 15.16 16.88 10.52
N PHE A 40 14.90 16.17 11.63
CA PHE A 40 14.41 14.79 11.58
C PHE A 40 12.90 14.71 11.28
N GLY A 41 12.18 15.83 11.42
CA GLY A 41 10.76 15.92 11.13
C GLY A 41 10.38 15.52 9.70
N ASN A 42 11.23 15.87 8.73
CA ASN A 42 11.01 15.45 7.34
C ASN A 42 11.18 13.94 7.15
N PHE A 43 12.09 13.31 7.89
CA PHE A 43 12.25 11.85 7.85
C PHE A 43 11.00 11.15 8.38
N ILE A 44 10.49 11.57 9.54
CA ILE A 44 9.25 11.04 10.12
C ILE A 44 8.08 11.24 9.17
N GLN A 45 7.95 12.42 8.56
CA GLN A 45 6.90 12.70 7.58
C GLN A 45 6.92 11.68 6.43
N ILE A 46 8.09 11.45 5.83
CA ILE A 46 8.24 10.51 4.71
C ILE A 46 7.95 9.07 5.16
N SER A 47 8.39 8.68 6.35
CA SER A 47 8.09 7.35 6.92
C SER A 47 6.59 7.13 7.11
N VAL A 48 5.87 8.12 7.64
CA VAL A 48 4.41 8.06 7.82
C VAL A 48 3.70 8.00 6.47
N ASP A 49 4.10 8.85 5.51
CA ASP A 49 3.53 8.86 4.16
C ASP A 49 3.69 7.49 3.48
N PHE A 50 4.88 6.89 3.58
CA PHE A 50 5.15 5.54 3.06
C PHE A 50 4.26 4.49 3.72
N LEU A 51 4.09 4.56 5.04
CA LEU A 51 3.28 3.61 5.81
C LEU A 51 1.79 3.70 5.42
N VAL A 52 1.26 4.91 5.24
CA VAL A 52 -0.11 5.14 4.79
C VAL A 52 -0.33 4.60 3.39
N ILE A 53 0.58 4.90 2.44
CA ILE A 53 0.48 4.40 1.06
C ILE A 53 0.53 2.87 1.05
N ALA A 54 1.47 2.26 1.79
CA ALA A 54 1.57 0.82 1.91
C ALA A 54 0.30 0.19 2.50
N PHE A 55 -0.28 0.80 3.53
CA PHE A 55 -1.53 0.35 4.14
C PHE A 55 -2.72 0.41 3.18
N VAL A 56 -2.85 1.50 2.42
CA VAL A 56 -3.91 1.66 1.41
C VAL A 56 -3.75 0.62 0.29
N LEU A 57 -2.54 0.43 -0.23
CA LEU A 57 -2.26 -0.58 -1.25
C LEU A 57 -2.55 -2.00 -0.74
N PHE A 58 -2.19 -2.30 0.51
CA PHE A 58 -2.50 -3.57 1.15
C PHE A 58 -4.02 -3.81 1.24
N LEU A 59 -4.79 -2.82 1.68
CA LEU A 59 -6.25 -2.93 1.72
C LEU A 59 -6.85 -3.11 0.32
N MET A 60 -6.35 -2.39 -0.68
CA MET A 60 -6.81 -2.51 -2.06
C MET A 60 -6.54 -3.90 -2.63
N ILE A 61 -5.32 -4.43 -2.48
CA ILE A 61 -4.97 -5.78 -2.93
C ILE A 61 -5.79 -6.84 -2.18
N LYS A 62 -5.97 -6.67 -0.87
CA LYS A 62 -6.81 -7.56 -0.04
C LYS A 62 -8.27 -7.55 -0.51
N ALA A 63 -8.82 -6.39 -0.85
CA ALA A 63 -10.17 -6.27 -1.39
C ALA A 63 -10.28 -6.99 -2.74
N ILE A 64 -9.36 -6.72 -3.67
CA ILE A 64 -9.34 -7.37 -4.98
C ILE A 64 -9.23 -8.89 -4.84
N ASN A 65 -8.34 -9.39 -3.99
CA ASN A 65 -8.18 -10.83 -3.75
C ASN A 65 -9.43 -11.45 -3.11
N LYS A 66 -10.09 -10.74 -2.20
CA LYS A 66 -11.37 -11.18 -1.60
C LYS A 66 -12.48 -11.29 -2.64
N PHE A 67 -12.58 -10.33 -3.57
CA PHE A 67 -13.57 -10.37 -4.64
C PHE A 67 -13.24 -11.44 -5.70
N ARG A 68 -11.96 -11.62 -6.06
CA ARG A 68 -11.54 -12.70 -6.98
C ARG A 68 -11.83 -14.08 -6.41
N ARG A 69 -11.53 -14.31 -5.13
CA ARG A 69 -11.79 -15.60 -4.47
C ARG A 69 -13.27 -15.95 -4.41
N LYS A 70 -14.14 -14.95 -4.22
CA LYS A 70 -15.61 -15.15 -4.27
C LYS A 70 -16.10 -15.53 -5.67
N LYS A 71 -15.37 -15.15 -6.72
CA LYS A 71 -15.68 -15.51 -8.12
C LYS A 71 -15.11 -16.88 -8.51
N GLU A 72 -14.07 -17.36 -7.83
CA GLU A 72 -13.55 -18.73 -8.01
C GLU A 72 -14.36 -19.80 -7.26
N GLU A 73 -15.09 -19.44 -6.21
CA GLU A 73 -16.10 -20.31 -5.58
C GLU A 73 -17.34 -20.53 -6.47
N GLU A 74 -17.52 -19.71 -7.52
CA GLU A 74 -18.40 -20.00 -8.65
C GLU A 74 -17.63 -20.77 -9.75
N THR A 75 -16.76 -21.71 -9.37
CA THR A 75 -16.37 -22.74 -10.32
C THR A 75 -17.66 -23.49 -10.64
N PRO A 76 -18.17 -23.45 -11.89
CA PRO A 76 -19.31 -24.27 -12.24
C PRO A 76 -18.96 -25.72 -11.86
N PRO A 77 -19.92 -26.52 -11.38
CA PRO A 77 -19.69 -27.94 -11.17
C PRO A 77 -18.97 -28.49 -12.41
N PRO A 78 -17.97 -29.39 -12.26
CA PRO A 78 -17.19 -29.88 -13.39
C PRO A 78 -18.18 -30.21 -14.50
N SER A 79 -18.11 -29.45 -15.59
CA SER A 79 -19.06 -29.54 -16.69
C SER A 79 -19.19 -31.01 -17.04
N GLU A 80 -20.41 -31.54 -17.02
CA GLU A 80 -20.63 -32.92 -17.43
C GLU A 80 -19.88 -33.13 -18.76
N PRO A 81 -19.06 -34.19 -18.86
CA PRO A 81 -18.30 -34.44 -20.08
C PRO A 81 -19.28 -34.43 -21.25
N SER A 82 -18.93 -33.72 -22.33
CA SER A 82 -19.82 -33.62 -23.50
C SER A 82 -20.23 -35.02 -23.96
N GLU A 83 -21.42 -35.13 -24.55
CA GLU A 83 -21.94 -36.41 -25.06
C GLU A 83 -20.93 -37.09 -25.99
N GLU A 84 -20.17 -36.31 -26.76
CA GLU A 84 -19.08 -36.80 -27.60
C GLU A 84 -17.96 -37.48 -26.79
N ILE A 85 -17.55 -36.92 -25.65
CA ILE A 85 -16.55 -37.53 -24.76
C ILE A 85 -17.09 -38.82 -24.13
N LEU A 86 -18.39 -38.87 -23.81
CA LEU A 86 -19.06 -40.07 -23.29
C LEU A 86 -19.11 -41.17 -24.35
N LEU A 87 -19.54 -40.85 -25.57
CA LEU A 87 -19.55 -41.77 -26.70
C LEU A 87 -18.15 -42.30 -27.02
N LEU A 88 -17.13 -41.43 -27.00
CA LEU A 88 -15.74 -41.85 -27.21
C LEU A 88 -15.23 -42.79 -26.10
N ARG A 89 -15.69 -42.63 -24.85
CA ARG A 89 -15.38 -43.58 -23.77
C ARG A 89 -16.06 -44.93 -23.99
N GLU A 90 -17.33 -44.94 -24.37
CA GLU A 90 -18.08 -46.16 -24.68
C GLU A 90 -17.49 -46.93 -25.87
N ILE A 91 -17.07 -46.23 -26.92
CA ILE A 91 -16.38 -46.82 -28.08
C ILE A 91 -15.04 -47.43 -27.65
N ARG A 92 -14.23 -46.69 -26.86
CA ARG A 92 -12.95 -47.20 -26.35
C ARG A 92 -13.13 -48.49 -25.54
N ASP A 93 -14.12 -48.51 -24.66
CA ASP A 93 -14.36 -49.65 -23.77
C ASP A 93 -14.94 -50.85 -24.55
N SER A 94 -15.70 -50.59 -25.62
CA SER A 94 -16.17 -51.61 -26.57
C SER A 94 -15.03 -52.22 -27.40
N LEU A 95 -14.00 -51.44 -27.75
CA LEU A 95 -12.80 -51.92 -28.47
C LEU A 95 -11.79 -52.65 -27.60
N LYS A 96 -11.91 -52.55 -26.27
CA LYS A 96 -11.04 -53.27 -25.31
C LYS A 96 -11.53 -54.68 -24.98
N LYS A 97 -12.74 -55.06 -25.41
CA LYS A 97 -13.25 -56.44 -25.36
C LYS A 97 -12.88 -57.18 -26.63
#